data_AF-A0A1B8G6G8-F1
#
_entry.id   AF-A0A1B8G6G8-F1
#
_cell.length_a   1.000
_cell.length_b   1.000
_cell.length_c   1.000
_cell.angle_alpha   90.00
_cell.angle_beta   90.00
_cell.angle_gamma   90.00
#
_symmetry.space_group_name_H-M   'P 1'
#
loop_
_entity.id
_entity.type
_entity.pdbx_description
1 polymer ?
#
loop_
_entity_poly.entity_id
_entity_poly.type
_entity_poly.pdbx_seq_one_letter_code
_entity_poly.pdbx_strand_id
1 'polypeptide(L)'
;MRFSLARESWFLVACIGAIVNLNAAAASVLEVDLVFPRNETYAPTTWFPVVFAFQNAERARLLNPHISYTIRNWDNMLGNDGASFSHDLRLANWSSHDPYFVCNYFHDVFAKEGRWWLTWHVTWESCNEVAFSAGLSRDMIRNSSSWSVLFTTDNSAPEIDLVAVTNNKTCPAELGVAINVTDRTMAVPFGVDWSGGDTCAVVASSTPTPTANPSQVKVDSVVVASMSASLAATLCRGIDAPANCTNDDESVAQQLVVPGVSVVGISCVLAAFGAFIFF
;
A
#
# COMPACT_ATOMS: atom_id res chain seq x y z
N MET A 1 -77.19 -17.12 0.88
CA MET A 1 -76.12 -16.35 0.22
C MET A 1 -74.80 -17.07 0.46
N ARG A 2 -74.18 -17.58 -0.60
CA ARG A 2 -72.88 -18.28 -0.63
C ARG A 2 -71.89 -17.41 -1.42
N PHE A 3 -70.63 -17.48 -1.02
CA PHE A 3 -69.44 -16.89 -1.65
C PHE A 3 -69.22 -17.33 -3.11
N SER A 4 -68.60 -16.47 -3.95
CA SER A 4 -67.31 -16.77 -4.62
C SER A 4 -66.77 -15.59 -5.47
N LEU A 5 -65.45 -15.45 -5.45
CA LEU A 5 -64.56 -14.50 -6.15
C LEU A 5 -64.43 -14.68 -7.67
N ALA A 6 -64.04 -13.61 -8.37
CA ALA A 6 -63.09 -13.59 -9.51
C ALA A 6 -62.76 -12.12 -9.85
N ARG A 7 -61.58 -11.69 -10.33
CA ARG A 7 -60.22 -12.21 -10.45
C ARG A 7 -59.45 -11.02 -11.04
N GLU A 8 -58.68 -10.28 -10.25
CA GLU A 8 -57.74 -9.28 -10.79
C GLU A 8 -56.41 -9.97 -11.09
N SER A 9 -56.07 -10.00 -12.39
CA SER A 9 -54.77 -10.44 -12.89
C SER A 9 -53.87 -9.22 -13.03
N TRP A 10 -52.95 -9.01 -12.10
CA TRP A 10 -51.75 -8.20 -12.35
C TRP A 10 -50.51 -9.10 -12.27
N PHE A 11 -49.84 -9.24 -13.42
CA PHE A 11 -48.53 -9.86 -13.52
C PHE A 11 -47.50 -8.87 -12.96
N LEU A 12 -46.89 -9.18 -11.81
CA LEU A 12 -45.64 -8.57 -11.39
C LEU A 12 -44.52 -9.58 -11.64
N VAL A 13 -43.77 -9.35 -12.72
CA VAL A 13 -42.49 -10.02 -12.97
C VAL A 13 -41.49 -9.47 -11.96
N ALA A 14 -41.13 -10.27 -10.97
CA ALA A 14 -40.05 -9.97 -10.04
C ALA A 14 -38.72 -10.33 -10.71
N CYS A 15 -37.98 -9.33 -11.20
CA CYS A 15 -36.55 -9.49 -11.48
C CYS A 15 -35.81 -9.52 -10.13
N ILE A 16 -35.58 -10.72 -9.60
CA ILE A 16 -34.64 -10.91 -8.48
C ILE A 16 -33.23 -10.80 -9.09
N GLY A 17 -32.70 -9.57 -9.12
CA GLY A 17 -31.27 -9.37 -9.29
C GLY A 17 -30.53 -9.90 -8.07
N ALA A 18 -29.49 -10.71 -8.28
CA ALA A 18 -28.62 -11.16 -7.22
C ALA A 18 -28.02 -9.94 -6.50
N ILE A 19 -28.40 -9.74 -5.23
CA ILE A 19 -27.69 -8.83 -4.34
C ILE A 19 -26.37 -9.54 -4.00
N VAL A 20 -25.35 -9.33 -4.81
CA VAL A 20 -23.98 -9.66 -4.42
C VAL A 20 -23.66 -8.77 -3.22
N ASN A 21 -23.27 -9.37 -2.09
CA ASN A 21 -22.82 -8.63 -0.91
C ASN A 21 -21.60 -7.77 -1.29
N LEU A 22 -21.82 -6.48 -1.60
CA LEU A 22 -20.74 -5.54 -1.94
C LEU A 22 -19.66 -5.49 -0.85
N ASN A 23 -20.04 -5.68 0.41
CA ASN A 23 -19.10 -5.66 1.54
C ASN A 23 -18.12 -6.85 1.54
N ALA A 24 -18.53 -8.02 1.06
CA ALA A 24 -17.64 -9.19 0.96
C ALA A 24 -16.69 -9.06 -0.24
N ALA A 25 -17.19 -8.52 -1.36
CA ALA A 25 -16.39 -8.28 -2.56
C ALA A 25 -15.34 -7.18 -2.35
N ALA A 26 -15.63 -6.14 -1.56
CA ALA A 26 -14.65 -5.12 -1.22
C ALA A 26 -13.52 -5.67 -0.32
N ALA A 27 -13.86 -6.57 0.62
CA ALA A 27 -12.88 -7.19 1.53
C ALA A 27 -11.97 -8.24 0.86
N SER A 28 -12.31 -8.70 -0.35
CA SER A 28 -11.50 -9.64 -1.13
C SER A 28 -10.55 -8.96 -2.11
N VAL A 29 -10.63 -7.63 -2.28
CA VAL A 29 -9.78 -6.89 -3.21
C VAL A 29 -8.60 -6.29 -2.47
N LEU A 30 -7.39 -6.74 -2.80
CA LEU A 30 -6.18 -6.01 -2.45
C LEU A 30 -6.03 -4.85 -3.43
N GLU A 31 -5.89 -3.63 -2.92
CA GLU A 31 -5.64 -2.46 -3.76
C GLU A 31 -4.29 -1.85 -3.45
N VAL A 32 -3.53 -1.51 -4.48
CA VAL A 32 -2.22 -0.87 -4.36
C VAL A 32 -2.25 0.46 -5.09
N ASP A 33 -2.02 1.55 -4.36
CA ASP A 33 -2.18 2.91 -4.87
C ASP A 33 -0.88 3.69 -4.84
N LEU A 34 -0.58 4.41 -5.92
CA LEU A 34 0.39 5.50 -5.89
C LEU A 34 -0.26 6.72 -5.24
N VAL A 35 0.08 6.95 -3.97
CA VAL A 35 -0.44 8.08 -3.18
C VAL A 35 0.26 9.38 -3.56
N PHE A 36 1.58 9.31 -3.73
CA PHE A 36 2.41 10.46 -4.11
C PHE A 36 3.64 9.99 -4.91
N PRO A 37 4.08 10.73 -5.95
CA PRO A 37 3.50 11.96 -6.48
C PRO A 37 2.24 11.74 -7.33
N ARG A 38 1.40 12.78 -7.41
CA ARG A 38 0.30 12.93 -8.37
C ARG A 38 0.74 13.80 -9.56
N ASN A 39 -0.10 13.88 -10.60
CA ASN A 39 0.13 14.71 -11.79
C ASN A 39 -0.03 16.21 -11.48
N GLU A 40 0.93 16.75 -10.73
CA GLU A 40 0.94 18.10 -10.19
C GLU A 40 2.38 18.64 -10.16
N THR A 41 2.50 19.91 -9.75
CA THR A 41 3.78 20.61 -9.59
C THR A 41 4.10 20.79 -8.11
N TYR A 42 5.34 20.51 -7.71
CA TYR A 42 5.83 20.65 -6.33
C TYR A 42 7.08 21.53 -6.27
N ALA A 43 7.34 22.19 -5.16
CA ALA A 43 8.64 22.82 -4.95
C ALA A 43 9.76 21.75 -4.96
N PRO A 44 10.93 22.04 -5.55
CA PRO A 44 12.12 21.21 -5.37
C PRO A 44 12.43 20.99 -3.88
N THR A 45 12.80 19.76 -3.51
CA THR A 45 13.15 19.42 -2.12
C THR A 45 14.32 18.46 -2.08
N THR A 46 15.14 18.60 -1.03
CA THR A 46 16.25 17.70 -0.72
C THR A 46 15.77 16.28 -0.46
N TRP A 47 14.60 16.08 0.15
CA TRP A 47 14.05 14.76 0.44
C TRP A 47 12.69 14.60 -0.21
N PHE A 48 12.68 14.17 -1.47
CA PHE A 48 11.45 13.99 -2.23
C PHE A 48 10.83 12.61 -1.93
N PRO A 49 9.60 12.54 -1.40
CA PRO A 49 8.94 11.28 -1.10
C PRO A 49 8.37 10.61 -2.36
N VAL A 50 8.29 9.29 -2.33
CA VAL A 50 7.39 8.49 -3.16
C VAL A 50 6.64 7.56 -2.23
N VAL A 51 5.31 7.62 -2.28
CA VAL A 51 4.43 6.97 -1.31
C VAL A 51 3.42 6.09 -2.04
N PHE A 52 3.36 4.83 -1.64
CA PHE A 52 2.29 3.92 -2.00
C PHE A 52 1.49 3.50 -0.77
N ALA A 53 0.26 3.05 -1.01
CA ALA A 53 -0.61 2.47 0.01
C ALA A 53 -1.17 1.13 -0.47
N PHE A 54 -1.27 0.18 0.46
CA PHE A 54 -1.99 -1.07 0.26
C PHE A 54 -3.27 -1.02 1.08
N GLN A 55 -4.44 -1.00 0.42
CA GLN A 55 -5.74 -1.14 1.08
C GLN A 55 -6.16 -2.61 1.14
N ASN A 56 -6.85 -3.00 2.22
CA ASN A 56 -7.06 -4.40 2.60
C ASN A 56 -5.70 -5.14 2.71
N ALA A 57 -4.75 -4.49 3.37
CA ALA A 57 -3.33 -4.87 3.39
C ALA A 57 -3.10 -6.33 3.83
N GLU A 58 -3.93 -6.89 4.72
CA GLU A 58 -3.78 -8.27 5.18
C GLU A 58 -3.78 -9.29 4.03
N ARG A 59 -4.49 -9.01 2.92
CA ARG A 59 -4.54 -9.87 1.73
C ARG A 59 -3.18 -9.98 1.03
N ALA A 60 -2.33 -8.96 1.13
CA ALA A 60 -1.00 -8.94 0.51
C ALA A 60 -0.10 -10.08 0.99
N ARG A 61 -0.29 -10.56 2.23
CA ARG A 61 0.50 -11.69 2.75
C ARG A 61 0.37 -12.97 1.92
N LEU A 62 -0.73 -13.12 1.19
CA LEU A 62 -1.02 -14.30 0.38
C LEU A 62 -0.50 -14.20 -1.06
N LEU A 63 0.08 -13.04 -1.43
CA LEU A 63 0.45 -12.71 -2.80
C LEU A 63 1.92 -12.33 -3.01
N ASN A 64 2.70 -12.21 -1.94
CA ASN A 64 4.12 -11.79 -1.99
C ASN A 64 4.35 -10.59 -2.93
N PRO A 65 3.61 -9.47 -2.76
CA PRO A 65 3.67 -8.39 -3.72
C PRO A 65 5.02 -7.68 -3.67
N HIS A 66 5.40 -7.10 -4.80
CA HIS A 66 6.60 -6.33 -4.95
C HIS A 66 6.28 -5.05 -5.73
N ILE A 67 6.81 -3.92 -5.25
CA ILE A 67 6.74 -2.63 -5.93
C ILE A 67 8.13 -2.26 -6.41
N SER A 68 8.23 -1.90 -7.68
CA SER A 68 9.40 -1.27 -8.26
C SER A 68 8.99 -0.09 -9.12
N TYR A 69 9.86 0.90 -9.24
CA TYR A 69 9.58 2.06 -10.06
C TYR A 69 10.86 2.75 -10.52
N THR A 70 10.71 3.48 -11.62
CA THR A 70 11.76 4.32 -12.20
C THR A 70 11.20 5.72 -12.42
N ILE A 71 12.00 6.73 -12.13
CA ILE A 71 11.68 8.13 -12.38
C ILE A 71 12.74 8.65 -13.32
N ARG A 72 12.32 9.20 -14.45
CA ARG A 72 13.22 9.74 -15.47
C ARG A 72 12.92 11.20 -15.74
N ASN A 73 13.96 11.97 -16.06
CA ASN A 73 13.76 13.30 -16.63
C ASN A 73 13.06 13.17 -18.00
N TRP A 74 11.87 13.75 -18.13
CA TRP A 74 11.09 13.72 -19.36
C TRP A 74 11.76 14.49 -20.49
N ASP A 75 12.44 15.59 -20.17
CA ASP A 75 13.18 16.42 -21.12
C ASP A 75 14.50 15.78 -21.57
N ASN A 76 14.98 14.78 -20.83
CA ASN A 76 16.22 14.08 -21.11
C ASN A 76 16.12 12.58 -20.77
N MET A 77 15.23 11.86 -21.47
CA MET A 77 14.94 10.44 -21.18
C MET A 77 16.14 9.49 -21.35
N LEU A 78 17.14 9.89 -22.14
CA LEU A 78 18.37 9.13 -22.39
C LEU A 78 19.51 9.53 -21.44
N GLY A 79 19.33 10.57 -20.63
CA GLY A 79 20.29 10.99 -19.62
C GLY A 79 20.26 10.09 -18.39
N ASN A 80 21.25 10.30 -17.52
CA ASN A 80 21.33 9.63 -16.22
C ASN A 80 20.56 10.36 -15.12
N ASP A 81 19.77 11.39 -15.48
CA ASP A 81 18.93 12.13 -14.54
C ASP A 81 17.70 11.30 -14.16
N GLY A 82 17.57 11.01 -12.87
CA GLY A 82 16.42 10.29 -12.33
C GLY A 82 16.80 9.37 -11.19
N ALA A 83 15.92 8.41 -10.92
CA ALA A 83 16.14 7.40 -9.90
C ALA A 83 15.41 6.11 -10.23
N SER A 84 15.79 5.02 -9.56
CA SER A 84 15.07 3.76 -9.59
C SER A 84 15.09 3.16 -8.19
N PHE A 85 14.00 2.52 -7.81
CA PHE A 85 13.89 1.93 -6.48
C PHE A 85 12.92 0.75 -6.50
N SER A 86 13.16 -0.18 -5.59
CA SER A 86 12.30 -1.34 -5.38
C SER A 86 12.13 -1.57 -3.88
N HIS A 87 10.88 -1.79 -3.46
CA HIS A 87 10.58 -2.13 -2.08
C HIS A 87 10.72 -3.64 -1.87
N ASP A 88 11.50 -4.03 -0.86
CA ASP A 88 11.47 -5.39 -0.33
C ASP A 88 10.35 -5.52 0.70
N LEU A 89 9.27 -6.18 0.32
CA LEU A 89 8.05 -6.31 1.12
C LEU A 89 7.87 -7.71 1.71
N ARG A 90 8.88 -8.59 1.58
CA ARG A 90 8.81 -9.98 2.05
C ARG A 90 8.63 -10.10 3.56
N LEU A 91 9.15 -9.14 4.31
CA LEU A 91 9.08 -9.09 5.78
C LEU A 91 8.07 -8.06 6.29
N ALA A 92 7.21 -7.52 5.41
CA ALA A 92 6.21 -6.54 5.81
C ALA A 92 5.16 -7.16 6.76
N ASN A 93 4.84 -6.45 7.84
CA ASN A 93 3.76 -6.85 8.72
C ASN A 93 2.42 -6.31 8.18
N TRP A 94 1.85 -7.04 7.22
CA TRP A 94 0.60 -6.72 6.55
C TRP A 94 -0.63 -6.58 7.46
N SER A 95 -0.55 -7.09 8.69
CA SER A 95 -1.62 -6.99 9.69
C SER A 95 -1.50 -5.78 10.62
N SER A 96 -0.40 -5.03 10.53
CA SER A 96 -0.12 -3.95 11.47
C SER A 96 -1.06 -2.75 11.29
N HIS A 97 -1.41 -2.42 10.05
CA HIS A 97 -2.18 -1.24 9.69
C HIS A 97 -2.94 -1.50 8.39
N ASP A 98 -4.08 -0.83 8.23
CA ASP A 98 -4.82 -0.79 6.97
C ASP A 98 -5.39 0.63 6.76
N PRO A 99 -5.00 1.34 5.69
CA PRO A 99 -4.03 0.93 4.67
C PRO A 99 -2.59 0.82 5.22
N TYR A 100 -1.79 -0.07 4.61
CA TYR A 100 -0.36 -0.20 4.88
C TYR A 100 0.44 0.70 3.93
N PHE A 101 1.16 1.67 4.47
CA PHE A 101 1.94 2.63 3.67
C PHE A 101 3.37 2.14 3.45
N VAL A 102 3.88 2.34 2.24
CA VAL A 102 5.29 2.18 1.91
C VAL A 102 5.81 3.49 1.33
N CYS A 103 6.95 3.94 1.83
CA CYS A 103 7.52 5.23 1.48
C CYS A 103 9.02 5.09 1.27
N ASN A 104 9.54 5.77 0.26
CA ASN A 104 10.97 6.00 0.09
C ASN A 104 11.21 7.50 -0.16
N TYR A 105 12.36 8.01 0.28
CA TYR A 105 12.78 9.37 0.00
C TYR A 105 14.02 9.37 -0.88
N PHE A 106 14.04 10.21 -1.90
CA PHE A 106 15.23 10.45 -2.72
C PHE A 106 15.94 11.70 -2.25
N HIS A 107 17.22 11.55 -1.91
CA HIS A 107 18.10 12.64 -1.52
C HIS A 107 18.59 13.40 -2.75
N ASP A 108 18.34 14.71 -2.82
CA ASP A 108 18.83 15.68 -3.81
C ASP A 108 18.47 15.46 -5.29
N VAL A 109 18.02 14.26 -5.69
CA VAL A 109 17.68 13.93 -7.09
C VAL A 109 16.68 14.92 -7.68
N PHE A 110 15.70 15.33 -6.87
CA PHE A 110 14.60 16.22 -7.25
C PHE A 110 14.68 17.60 -6.57
N ALA A 111 15.86 17.95 -6.02
CA ALA A 111 16.16 19.28 -5.49
C ALA A 111 16.51 20.29 -6.62
N LYS A 112 15.85 20.14 -7.77
CA LYS A 112 15.97 21.00 -8.95
C LYS A 112 14.65 21.05 -9.70
N GLU A 113 14.46 22.07 -10.52
CA GLU A 113 13.31 22.15 -11.42
C GLU A 113 13.40 21.09 -12.52
N GLY A 114 12.25 20.58 -12.96
CA GLY A 114 12.21 19.56 -14.00
C GLY A 114 10.85 18.95 -14.22
N ARG A 115 10.77 18.13 -15.28
CA ARG A 115 9.60 17.31 -15.60
C ARG A 115 9.99 15.85 -15.45
N TRP A 116 9.22 15.11 -14.66
CA TRP A 116 9.60 13.81 -14.16
C TRP A 116 8.55 12.78 -14.50
N TRP A 117 8.97 11.72 -15.18
CA TRP A 117 8.11 10.62 -15.55
C TRP A 117 8.37 9.43 -14.63
N LEU A 118 7.44 9.19 -13.72
CA LEU A 118 7.47 8.05 -12.82
C LEU A 118 6.68 6.91 -13.46
N THR A 119 7.35 5.78 -13.69
CA THR A 119 6.72 4.52 -14.09
C THR A 119 6.90 3.52 -12.97
N TRP A 120 5.82 2.95 -12.50
CA TRP A 120 5.81 1.99 -11.40
C TRP A 120 5.13 0.69 -11.81
N HIS A 121 5.56 -0.37 -11.15
CA HIS A 121 5.13 -1.73 -11.39
C HIS A 121 4.78 -2.37 -10.06
N VAL A 122 3.61 -2.98 -9.99
CA VAL A 122 3.28 -3.96 -8.95
C VAL A 122 3.31 -5.32 -9.58
N THR A 123 4.11 -6.20 -9.01
CA THR A 123 4.11 -7.63 -9.34
C THR A 123 3.59 -8.41 -8.14
N TRP A 124 2.87 -9.48 -8.41
CA TRP A 124 2.37 -10.38 -7.37
C TRP A 124 2.37 -11.81 -7.88
N GLU A 125 2.43 -12.75 -6.95
CA GLU A 125 2.42 -14.17 -7.26
C GLU A 125 1.19 -14.83 -6.62
N SER A 126 0.62 -15.83 -7.28
CA SER A 126 -0.59 -16.52 -6.85
C SER A 126 -0.50 -18.01 -7.14
N CYS A 127 -1.33 -18.82 -6.47
CA CYS A 127 -1.29 -20.26 -6.63
C CYS A 127 -1.61 -20.67 -8.07
N ASN A 128 -0.81 -21.58 -8.62
CA ASN A 128 -1.15 -22.25 -9.86
C ASN A 128 -2.01 -23.48 -9.56
N GLU A 129 -3.32 -23.27 -9.37
CA GLU A 129 -4.24 -24.32 -8.93
C GLU A 129 -4.14 -25.60 -9.78
N VAL A 130 -4.16 -25.43 -11.10
CA VAL A 130 -4.13 -26.55 -12.05
C VAL A 130 -2.77 -27.27 -11.98
N ALA A 131 -1.67 -26.51 -12.02
CA ALA A 131 -0.35 -27.12 -12.02
C ALA A 131 -0.01 -27.82 -10.69
N PHE A 132 -0.37 -27.22 -9.56
CA PHE A 132 -0.11 -27.79 -8.24
C PHE A 132 -0.93 -29.06 -8.03
N SER A 133 -2.22 -29.05 -8.38
CA SER A 133 -3.10 -30.21 -8.21
C SER A 133 -2.71 -31.37 -9.12
N ALA A 134 -2.21 -31.08 -10.32
CA ALA A 134 -1.80 -32.10 -11.30
C ALA A 134 -0.31 -32.49 -11.21
N GLY A 135 0.46 -31.85 -10.32
CA GLY A 135 1.91 -32.08 -10.19
C GLY A 135 2.72 -31.71 -11.44
N LEU A 136 2.23 -30.76 -12.24
CA LEU A 136 2.77 -30.46 -13.58
C LEU A 136 3.85 -29.38 -13.57
N SER A 137 3.79 -28.44 -12.64
CA SER A 137 4.78 -27.36 -12.49
C SER A 137 4.87 -26.95 -11.01
N ARG A 138 6.03 -26.40 -10.67
CA ARG A 138 6.38 -25.86 -9.34
C ARG A 138 6.49 -24.33 -9.38
N ASP A 139 5.89 -23.71 -10.38
CA ASP A 139 5.95 -22.26 -10.58
C ASP A 139 4.67 -21.60 -10.06
N MET A 140 4.85 -20.51 -9.34
CA MET A 140 3.77 -19.59 -9.01
C MET A 140 3.27 -18.89 -10.28
N ILE A 141 1.99 -18.52 -10.32
CA ILE A 141 1.49 -17.61 -11.35
C ILE A 141 1.96 -16.20 -10.99
N ARG A 142 2.80 -15.62 -11.84
CA ARG A 142 3.28 -14.24 -11.70
C ARG A 142 2.46 -13.31 -12.58
N ASN A 143 1.93 -12.26 -11.98
CA ASN A 143 1.21 -11.20 -12.66
C ASN A 143 1.87 -9.86 -12.37
N SER A 144 1.61 -8.90 -13.25
CA SER A 144 2.12 -7.54 -13.10
C SER A 144 1.11 -6.53 -13.61
N SER A 145 1.08 -5.36 -13.00
CA SER A 145 0.42 -4.17 -13.53
C SER A 145 1.37 -3.00 -13.46
N SER A 146 1.26 -2.10 -14.43
CA SER A 146 2.19 -0.99 -14.61
C SER A 146 1.42 0.28 -14.94
N TRP A 147 1.81 1.36 -14.30
CA TRP A 147 1.22 2.67 -14.53
C TRP A 147 2.32 3.73 -14.55
N SER A 148 1.96 4.91 -15.06
CA SER A 148 2.86 6.05 -15.09
C SER A 148 2.16 7.32 -14.70
N VAL A 149 2.91 8.23 -14.08
CA VAL A 149 2.48 9.60 -13.80
C VAL A 149 3.58 10.56 -14.21
N LEU A 150 3.18 11.67 -14.84
CA LEU A 150 4.06 12.81 -15.06
C LEU A 150 3.84 13.79 -13.92
N PHE A 151 4.91 14.27 -13.29
CA PHE A 151 4.86 15.36 -12.32
C PHE A 151 5.98 16.35 -12.62
N THR A 152 5.94 17.51 -11.99
CA THR A 152 6.94 18.57 -12.20
C THR A 152 7.45 19.13 -10.88
N THR A 153 8.68 19.62 -10.91
CA THR A 153 9.26 20.43 -9.83
C THR A 153 9.54 21.84 -10.34
N ASP A 154 9.14 22.85 -9.58
CA ASP A 154 9.25 24.27 -9.95
C ASP A 154 9.42 25.13 -8.69
N ASN A 155 10.35 26.08 -8.66
CA ASN A 155 10.62 26.88 -7.46
C ASN A 155 9.44 27.78 -7.04
N SER A 156 8.49 28.03 -7.93
CA SER A 156 7.27 28.80 -7.66
C SER A 156 6.11 27.95 -7.11
N ALA A 157 6.25 26.63 -7.13
CA ALA A 157 5.22 25.70 -6.65
C ALA A 157 5.20 25.62 -5.11
N PRO A 158 4.08 25.18 -4.51
CA PRO A 158 4.01 24.97 -3.07
C PRO A 158 4.93 23.84 -2.60
N GLU A 159 5.37 23.94 -1.35
CA GLU A 159 6.04 22.83 -0.66
C GLU A 159 5.13 21.59 -0.58
N ILE A 160 5.76 20.42 -0.47
CA ILE A 160 5.04 19.15 -0.41
C ILE A 160 4.32 19.04 0.94
N ASP A 161 2.99 19.07 0.88
CA ASP A 161 2.12 18.73 2.01
C ASP A 161 1.45 17.38 1.75
N LEU A 162 2.00 16.31 2.35
CA LEU A 162 1.48 14.95 2.21
C LEU A 162 0.07 14.76 2.80
N VAL A 163 -0.32 15.56 3.79
CA VAL A 163 -1.67 15.49 4.37
C VAL A 163 -2.70 16.02 3.37
N ALA A 164 -2.35 17.08 2.65
CA ALA A 164 -3.22 17.66 1.62
C ALA A 164 -3.37 16.78 0.36
N VAL A 165 -2.47 15.82 0.11
CA VAL A 165 -2.53 14.93 -1.07
C VAL A 165 -3.83 14.15 -1.17
N THR A 166 -4.44 13.82 -0.03
CA THR A 166 -5.68 13.01 0.05
C THR A 166 -6.95 13.85 0.28
N ASN A 167 -6.82 15.18 0.37
CA ASN A 167 -7.95 16.07 0.62
C ASN A 167 -8.69 16.41 -0.69
N ASN A 168 -9.84 15.77 -0.92
CA ASN A 168 -10.86 16.11 -1.93
C ASN A 168 -10.46 16.09 -3.40
N LYS A 169 -9.36 15.41 -3.76
CA LYS A 169 -9.00 15.20 -5.17
C LYS A 169 -9.65 13.91 -5.67
N THR A 170 -10.38 14.01 -6.78
CA THR A 170 -10.77 12.84 -7.57
C THR A 170 -9.49 12.17 -8.07
N CYS A 171 -9.24 10.93 -7.64
CA CYS A 171 -8.09 10.17 -8.10
C CYS A 171 -8.51 9.34 -9.32
N PRO A 172 -7.78 9.46 -10.44
CA PRO A 172 -7.91 8.51 -11.54
C PRO A 172 -7.69 7.08 -11.05
N ALA A 173 -8.48 6.12 -11.55
CA ALA A 173 -8.33 4.71 -11.21
C ALA A 173 -6.97 4.16 -11.67
N GLU A 174 -6.35 4.80 -12.67
CA GLU A 174 -5.02 4.52 -13.20
C GLU A 174 -3.89 4.79 -12.19
N LEU A 175 -4.20 5.38 -11.02
CA LEU A 175 -3.27 5.51 -9.91
C LEU A 175 -3.30 4.32 -8.96
N GLY A 176 -4.15 3.32 -9.22
CA GLY A 176 -4.29 2.12 -8.40
C GLY A 176 -4.26 0.82 -9.21
N VAL A 177 -3.97 -0.28 -8.51
CA VAL A 177 -4.05 -1.64 -9.01
C VAL A 177 -4.93 -2.44 -8.05
N ALA A 178 -6.09 -2.89 -8.53
CA ALA A 178 -7.00 -3.73 -7.77
C ALA A 178 -6.83 -5.20 -8.16
N ILE A 179 -6.61 -6.06 -7.16
CA ILE A 179 -6.35 -7.49 -7.31
C ILE A 179 -7.42 -8.26 -6.55
N ASN A 180 -8.21 -9.08 -7.26
CA ASN A 180 -9.25 -9.90 -6.62
C ASN A 180 -8.64 -11.16 -5.99
N VAL A 181 -8.36 -11.07 -4.69
CA VAL A 181 -7.81 -12.15 -3.87
C VAL A 181 -8.96 -12.97 -3.32
N THR A 182 -9.17 -14.16 -3.89
CA THR A 182 -10.27 -15.01 -3.41
C THR A 182 -9.99 -15.50 -1.99
N ASP A 183 -11.04 -15.92 -1.27
CA ASP A 183 -10.88 -16.56 0.05
C ASP A 183 -10.30 -17.98 -0.03
N ARG A 184 -10.00 -18.47 -1.24
CA ARG A 184 -9.42 -19.78 -1.44
C ARG A 184 -7.90 -19.70 -1.40
N THR A 185 -7.31 -20.40 -0.43
CA THR A 185 -5.87 -20.63 -0.35
C THR A 185 -5.52 -22.07 -0.68
N MET A 186 -4.27 -22.30 -1.08
CA MET A 186 -3.72 -23.64 -1.29
C MET A 186 -2.37 -23.74 -0.58
N ALA A 187 -2.06 -24.95 -0.08
CA ALA A 187 -0.72 -25.26 0.40
C ALA A 187 0.27 -25.20 -0.77
N VAL A 188 1.41 -24.56 -0.56
CA VAL A 188 2.47 -24.48 -1.54
C VAL A 188 3.24 -25.80 -1.55
N PRO A 189 3.32 -26.52 -2.68
CA PRO A 189 4.06 -27.78 -2.75
C PRO A 189 5.53 -27.60 -2.36
N PHE A 190 6.12 -28.66 -1.78
CA PHE A 190 7.53 -28.66 -1.39
C PHE A 190 8.42 -28.24 -2.57
N GLY A 191 9.36 -27.33 -2.30
CA GLY A 191 10.40 -26.79 -3.20
C GLY A 191 9.91 -25.99 -4.41
N VAL A 192 8.69 -25.43 -4.32
CA VAL A 192 8.32 -24.22 -5.06
C VAL A 192 9.14 -23.04 -4.51
N ASP A 193 9.64 -22.19 -5.41
CA ASP A 193 10.30 -20.94 -5.03
C ASP A 193 9.24 -19.87 -4.73
N TRP A 194 8.97 -19.65 -3.44
CA TRP A 194 7.92 -18.78 -2.92
C TRP A 194 8.30 -18.26 -1.54
N SER A 195 8.26 -16.93 -1.35
CA SER A 195 8.62 -16.28 -0.08
C SER A 195 7.43 -15.84 0.77
N GLY A 196 6.19 -16.06 0.32
CA GLY A 196 4.99 -15.66 1.07
C GLY A 196 4.49 -16.70 2.09
N GLY A 197 5.30 -17.68 2.47
CA GLY A 197 4.99 -18.69 3.50
C GLY A 197 4.50 -20.04 2.98
N ASP A 198 3.74 -20.78 3.78
CA ASP A 198 3.34 -22.16 3.43
C ASP A 198 2.08 -22.24 2.55
N THR A 199 1.37 -21.12 2.39
CA THR A 199 0.13 -21.03 1.63
C THR A 199 0.14 -19.82 0.71
N CYS A 200 -0.50 -19.93 -0.44
CA CYS A 200 -0.77 -18.82 -1.36
C CYS A 200 -2.27 -18.64 -1.58
N ALA A 201 -2.69 -17.50 -2.11
CA ALA A 201 -4.07 -17.30 -2.58
C ALA A 201 -4.24 -17.69 -4.04
N VAL A 202 -5.43 -18.20 -4.38
CA VAL A 202 -5.92 -18.22 -5.75
C VAL A 202 -6.49 -16.84 -6.06
N VAL A 203 -6.05 -16.23 -7.15
CA VAL A 203 -6.64 -14.99 -7.66
C VAL A 203 -7.70 -15.33 -8.70
N ALA A 204 -8.85 -14.64 -8.65
CA ALA A 204 -9.87 -14.87 -9.65
C ALA A 204 -9.39 -14.36 -11.02
N SER A 205 -9.71 -15.07 -12.10
CA SER A 205 -9.66 -14.51 -13.44
C SER A 205 -10.77 -13.46 -13.53
N SER A 206 -10.47 -12.24 -13.11
CA SER A 206 -11.46 -11.19 -12.89
C SER A 206 -11.93 -10.64 -14.24
N THR A 207 -13.05 -11.17 -14.73
CA THR A 207 -13.85 -10.53 -15.77
C THR A 207 -15.22 -10.15 -15.19
N PRO A 208 -15.50 -8.84 -15.00
CA PRO A 208 -14.61 -7.69 -15.19
C PRO A 208 -13.55 -7.57 -14.07
N THR A 209 -12.43 -6.91 -14.39
CA THR A 209 -11.39 -6.54 -13.42
C THR A 209 -11.96 -5.57 -12.39
N PRO A 210 -11.69 -5.75 -11.08
CA PRO A 210 -12.09 -4.76 -10.08
C PRO A 210 -11.49 -3.39 -10.41
N THR A 211 -12.25 -2.34 -10.13
CA THR A 211 -11.80 -0.96 -10.32
C THR A 211 -11.16 -0.47 -9.03
N ALA A 212 -9.95 0.08 -9.13
CA ALA A 212 -9.27 0.70 -7.99
C ALA A 212 -9.96 2.01 -7.58
N ASN A 213 -9.90 2.34 -6.29
CA ASN A 213 -10.35 3.58 -5.70
C ASN A 213 -9.25 4.27 -4.86
N PRO A 214 -8.22 4.86 -5.51
CA PRO A 214 -7.07 5.45 -4.81
C PRO A 214 -7.44 6.66 -3.93
N SER A 215 -8.63 7.24 -4.13
CA SER A 215 -9.16 8.36 -3.33
C SER A 215 -9.59 7.96 -1.92
N GLN A 216 -9.74 6.66 -1.66
CA GLN A 216 -10.14 6.18 -0.33
C GLN A 216 -8.98 6.26 0.68
N VAL A 217 -7.74 6.24 0.21
CA VAL A 217 -6.55 6.37 1.04
C VAL A 217 -6.53 7.76 1.67
N LYS A 218 -6.35 7.80 3.00
CA LYS A 218 -6.19 9.04 3.78
C LYS A 218 -4.81 9.07 4.39
N VAL A 219 -4.11 10.18 4.17
CA VAL A 219 -2.82 10.47 4.81
C VAL A 219 -3.07 11.56 5.85
N ASP A 220 -2.93 11.21 7.12
CA ASP A 220 -3.03 12.16 8.23
C ASP A 220 -1.65 12.49 8.82
N SER A 221 -1.63 13.39 9.79
CA SER A 221 -0.40 13.81 10.44
C SER A 221 0.33 12.68 11.16
N VAL A 222 -0.37 11.65 11.63
CA VAL A 222 0.23 10.50 12.32
C VAL A 222 0.97 9.63 11.30
N VAL A 223 0.36 9.39 10.14
CA VAL A 223 0.99 8.68 9.02
C VAL A 223 2.23 9.43 8.56
N VAL A 224 2.14 10.74 8.36
CA VAL A 224 3.30 11.57 7.97
C VAL A 224 4.41 11.51 9.02
N ALA A 225 4.08 11.63 10.30
CA ALA A 225 5.05 11.51 11.38
C ALA A 225 5.75 10.14 11.39
N SER A 226 5.01 9.05 11.13
CA SER A 226 5.57 7.70 11.01
C SER A 226 6.53 7.56 9.81
N MET A 227 6.22 8.20 8.68
CA MET A 227 7.12 8.23 7.52
C MET A 227 8.40 9.01 7.82
N SER A 228 8.28 10.18 8.45
CA SER A 228 9.42 10.99 8.87
C SER A 228 10.29 10.26 9.90
N ALA A 229 9.69 9.56 10.86
CA ALA A 229 10.41 8.73 11.82
C ALA A 229 11.18 7.58 11.12
N SER A 230 10.56 6.96 10.11
CA SER A 230 11.20 5.90 9.31
C SER A 230 12.40 6.43 8.51
N LEU A 231 12.30 7.64 7.94
CA LEU A 231 13.43 8.32 7.31
C LEU A 231 14.55 8.60 8.32
N ALA A 232 14.21 9.18 9.48
CA ALA A 232 15.18 9.48 10.53
C ALA A 232 15.91 8.21 11.00
N ALA A 233 15.19 7.12 11.26
CA ALA A 233 15.77 5.83 11.63
C ALA A 233 16.71 5.27 10.54
N THR A 234 16.37 5.49 9.25
CA THR A 234 17.22 5.08 8.13
C THR A 234 18.51 5.89 8.08
N LEU A 235 18.41 7.21 8.26
CA LEU A 235 19.58 8.10 8.32
C LEU A 235 20.50 7.77 9.50
N CYS A 236 19.92 7.42 10.65
CA CYS A 236 20.70 7.03 11.83
C CYS A 236 21.45 5.70 11.67
N ARG A 237 21.02 4.83 10.76
CA ARG A 237 21.77 3.62 10.39
C ARG A 237 22.80 3.86 9.30
N GLY A 238 22.83 5.06 8.72
CA GLY A 238 23.75 5.46 7.68
C GLY A 238 25.16 5.69 8.20
N ILE A 239 26.12 5.75 7.27
CA ILE A 239 27.54 6.02 7.58
C ILE A 239 27.71 7.44 8.15
N ASP A 240 26.91 8.39 7.66
CA ASP A 240 26.92 9.80 8.09
C ASP A 240 25.67 10.11 8.94
N ALA A 241 25.53 9.37 10.04
CA ALA A 241 24.38 9.53 10.94
C ALA A 241 24.31 10.95 11.54
N PRO A 242 23.13 11.60 11.56
CA PRO A 242 22.93 12.87 12.25
C PRO A 242 23.33 12.79 13.73
N ALA A 243 23.87 13.89 14.28
CA ALA A 243 24.30 13.93 15.67
C ALA A 243 23.18 13.73 16.70
N ASN A 244 21.90 13.85 16.30
CA ASN A 244 20.74 13.66 17.17
C ASN A 244 20.21 12.22 17.18
N CYS A 245 20.87 11.30 16.48
CA CYS A 245 20.54 9.89 16.57
C CYS A 245 20.76 9.45 18.01
N THR A 246 19.69 9.03 18.67
CA THR A 246 19.81 8.38 19.97
C THR A 246 20.57 7.08 19.73
N ASN A 247 21.81 7.00 20.22
CA ASN A 247 22.57 5.76 20.28
C ASN A 247 21.91 4.84 21.32
N ASP A 248 20.71 4.35 21.03
CA ASP A 248 20.19 3.17 21.69
C ASP A 248 20.89 1.97 21.05
N ASP A 249 22.21 1.89 21.28
CA ASP A 249 23.07 0.76 20.97
C ASP A 249 22.77 -0.37 21.98
N GLU A 250 21.55 -0.89 21.93
CA GLU A 250 21.26 -2.31 22.12
C GLU A 250 20.14 -2.68 21.13
N SER A 251 20.53 -3.30 20.01
CA SER A 251 19.78 -4.36 19.34
C SER A 251 18.26 -4.44 19.62
N VAL A 252 17.46 -3.53 19.03
CA VAL A 252 16.02 -3.81 18.75
C VAL A 252 15.86 -4.44 17.35
N ALA A 253 16.93 -5.01 16.81
CA ALA A 253 16.85 -6.02 15.78
C ALA A 253 16.66 -7.38 16.48
N GLN A 254 15.40 -7.83 16.56
CA GLN A 254 14.98 -9.15 17.07
C GLN A 254 15.12 -9.38 18.60
N GLN A 255 14.06 -9.05 19.34
CA GLN A 255 13.57 -9.94 20.39
C GLN A 255 12.05 -10.07 20.19
N LEU A 256 11.59 -11.10 19.48
CA LEU A 256 11.18 -12.38 20.06
C LEU A 256 10.31 -12.19 21.31
N VAL A 257 9.04 -12.54 21.13
CA VAL A 257 8.21 -13.16 22.15
C VAL A 257 9.08 -14.08 23.01
N VAL A 258 9.22 -13.77 24.30
CA VAL A 258 9.57 -14.77 25.31
C VAL A 258 8.25 -15.23 25.93
N PRO A 259 7.84 -16.50 25.76
CA PRO A 259 6.70 -17.02 26.48
C PRO A 259 7.13 -17.27 27.94
N GLY A 260 6.50 -16.55 28.87
CA GLY A 260 6.54 -16.85 30.30
C GLY A 260 7.78 -16.35 31.05
N VAL A 261 7.61 -15.27 31.82
CA VAL A 261 7.83 -15.15 33.28
C VAL A 261 7.70 -13.66 33.61
N SER A 262 6.78 -13.36 34.52
CA SER A 262 6.47 -12.02 35.04
C SER A 262 7.59 -11.51 35.96
N VAL A 263 8.14 -10.31 35.73
CA VAL A 263 8.54 -9.40 36.82
C VAL A 263 8.40 -7.92 36.40
N VAL A 264 7.57 -7.24 37.17
CA VAL A 264 7.34 -5.80 37.38
C VAL A 264 8.46 -4.82 37.00
N GLY A 265 8.09 -3.74 36.29
CA GLY A 265 8.93 -2.56 36.08
C GLY A 265 8.13 -1.37 35.56
N ILE A 266 7.25 -0.82 36.40
CA ILE A 266 6.49 0.42 36.18
C ILE A 266 7.45 1.61 36.10
N SER A 267 7.25 2.53 35.14
CA SER A 267 7.06 3.97 35.42
C SER A 267 6.77 4.77 34.15
N CYS A 268 5.49 5.12 33.98
CA CYS A 268 5.07 6.31 33.25
C CYS A 268 5.53 7.56 34.03
N VAL A 269 6.11 8.54 33.35
CA VAL A 269 6.13 9.92 33.84
C VAL A 269 5.55 10.81 32.74
N LEU A 270 4.31 11.22 32.97
CA LEU A 270 3.67 12.36 32.33
C LEU A 270 4.31 13.65 32.88
N ALA A 271 4.72 14.57 32.00
CA ALA A 271 4.96 15.97 32.31
C ALA A 271 4.01 16.78 31.42
N ALA A 272 2.84 17.17 31.92
CA ALA A 272 2.56 18.42 32.64
C ALA A 272 2.54 19.65 31.70
N PHE A 273 1.35 19.96 31.18
CA PHE A 273 1.01 21.30 30.69
C PHE A 273 0.71 22.23 31.87
N GLY A 274 1.30 23.42 31.83
CA GLY A 274 1.15 24.43 32.86
C GLY A 274 -0.06 25.37 32.69
N ALA A 275 -0.40 25.97 33.84
CA ALA A 275 -1.08 27.26 34.07
C ALA A 275 -2.58 27.40 33.73
N PHE A 276 -3.44 27.66 34.74
CA PHE A 276 -3.83 29.03 35.14
C PHE A 276 -5.02 29.09 36.15
N ILE A 277 -4.89 30.04 37.09
CA ILE A 277 -5.91 30.95 37.70
C ILE A 277 -6.62 30.56 39.02
N PHE A 278 -6.42 31.51 39.96
CA PHE A 278 -7.05 31.86 41.23
C PHE A 278 -8.60 31.82 41.28
N PHE A 279 -9.17 31.39 42.41
CA PHE A 279 -9.71 32.23 43.49
C PHE A 279 -9.85 31.40 44.77
#